data_AF-A0A511YAE6-F1
#
_entry.id   AF-A0A511YAE6-F1
#
_cell.length_a   1.000
_cell.length_b   1.000
_cell.length_c   1.000
_cell.angle_alpha   90.00
_cell.angle_beta   90.00
_cell.angle_gamma   90.00
#
_symmetry.space_group_name_H-M   'P 1'
#
loop_
_entity.id
_entity.type
_entity.pdbx_description
1 polymer ?
#
loop_
_entity_poly.entity_id
_entity_poly.type
_entity_poly.pdbx_seq_one_letter_code
_entity_poly.pdbx_strand_id
1 'polypeptide(L)'
;MDSFLIKSVFRLQTRNKLIVTGNVKSDSELENYKINTIVLKDLMIPINIVNETVIENQSYLALTFDMNYIDEDLLFEIMKLKQGQVIEIG
;
A
#
# COMPACT_ATOMS: atom_id res chain seq x y z
N MET A 1 9.76 11.96 -4.06
CA MET A 1 8.51 11.17 -4.14
C MET A 1 8.83 9.82 -3.58
N ASP A 2 8.03 9.36 -2.64
CA ASP A 2 8.37 8.19 -1.86
C ASP A 2 7.91 6.94 -2.57
N SER A 3 8.67 5.88 -2.37
CA SER A 3 8.46 4.64 -3.07
C SER A 3 8.14 3.54 -2.08
N PHE A 4 7.29 2.62 -2.50
CA PHE A 4 6.82 1.52 -1.68
C PHE A 4 7.20 0.20 -2.33
N LEU A 5 8.06 -0.56 -1.66
CA LEU A 5 8.49 -1.88 -2.10
C LEU A 5 7.52 -2.94 -1.57
N ILE A 6 6.77 -3.55 -2.49
CA ILE A 6 5.76 -4.55 -2.15
C ILE A 6 6.41 -5.84 -1.69
N LYS A 7 6.00 -6.32 -0.51
CA LYS A 7 6.36 -7.62 0.05
C LYS A 7 5.27 -8.65 -0.17
N SER A 8 3.99 -8.26 -0.04
CA SER A 8 2.87 -9.17 -0.25
C SER A 8 1.58 -8.43 -0.60
N VAL A 9 0.68 -9.13 -1.28
CA VAL A 9 -0.68 -8.69 -1.58
C VAL A 9 -1.62 -9.84 -1.25
N PHE A 10 -2.59 -9.61 -0.37
CA PHE A 10 -3.52 -10.66 0.02
C PHE A 10 -4.90 -10.13 0.41
N ARG A 11 -5.91 -10.97 0.19
CA ARG A 11 -7.32 -10.66 0.47
C ARG A 11 -7.74 -11.26 1.81
N LEU A 12 -8.22 -10.42 2.71
CA LEU A 12 -8.93 -10.85 3.92
C LEU A 12 -10.42 -11.00 3.60
N GLN A 13 -10.81 -12.19 3.15
CA GLN A 13 -12.19 -12.49 2.75
C GLN A 13 -13.21 -12.23 3.87
N THR A 14 -12.89 -12.60 5.11
CA THR A 14 -13.79 -12.45 6.27
C THR A 14 -14.15 -11.01 6.62
N ARG A 15 -13.35 -10.03 6.16
CA ARG A 15 -13.56 -8.59 6.42
C ARG A 15 -13.77 -7.79 5.15
N ASN A 16 -13.84 -8.44 3.99
CA ASN A 16 -13.84 -7.84 2.67
C ASN A 16 -12.77 -6.73 2.50
N LYS A 17 -11.51 -7.04 2.88
CA LYS A 17 -10.37 -6.12 2.74
C LYS A 17 -9.30 -6.69 1.81
N LEU A 18 -8.63 -5.83 1.07
CA LEU A 18 -7.39 -6.12 0.36
C LEU A 18 -6.24 -5.44 1.11
N ILE A 19 -5.16 -6.18 1.35
CA ILE A 19 -3.99 -5.68 2.07
C ILE A 19 -2.77 -5.80 1.17
N VAL A 20 -2.05 -4.69 1.04
CA VAL A 20 -0.75 -4.61 0.38
C VAL A 20 0.29 -4.28 1.45
N THR A 21 1.23 -5.18 1.68
CA THR A 21 2.31 -4.97 2.67
C THR A 21 3.63 -4.70 1.99
N GLY A 22 4.49 -3.95 2.67
CA GLY A 22 5.75 -3.53 2.10
C GLY A 22 6.54 -2.60 2.98
N ASN A 23 7.61 -2.05 2.41
CA ASN A 23 8.49 -1.10 3.08
C ASN A 23 8.52 0.21 2.30
N VAL A 24 8.56 1.32 3.03
CA VAL A 24 8.81 2.63 2.41
C VAL A 24 10.30 2.75 2.15
N LYS A 25 10.63 3.11 0.92
CA LYS A 25 11.93 3.67 0.55
C LYS A 25 11.73 5.17 0.38
N SER A 26 12.11 5.90 1.41
CA SER A 26 12.21 7.36 1.39
C SER A 26 13.65 7.77 1.70
N ASP A 27 14.09 8.87 1.10
CA ASP A 27 15.38 9.49 1.39
C ASP A 27 15.33 10.32 2.69
N SER A 28 14.15 10.58 3.25
CA SER A 28 13.96 11.28 4.52
C SER A 28 13.73 10.31 5.67
N GLU A 29 14.32 10.63 6.83
CA GLU A 29 14.10 9.89 8.07
C GLU A 29 12.59 9.83 8.40
N LEU A 30 12.10 8.63 8.71
CA LEU A 30 10.72 8.13 8.67
C LEU A 30 9.72 8.77 9.68
N GLU A 31 10.00 9.95 10.23
CA GLU A 31 9.08 10.58 11.18
C GLU A 31 7.90 11.27 10.47
N ASN A 32 6.72 10.66 10.54
CA ASN A 32 5.40 11.20 10.15
C ASN A 32 5.00 11.10 8.65
N TYR A 33 5.22 9.95 8.00
CA TYR A 33 4.60 9.70 6.69
C TYR A 33 3.08 9.69 6.76
N LYS A 34 2.43 10.63 6.05
CA LYS A 34 1.00 10.53 5.71
C LYS A 34 0.88 9.96 4.31
N ILE A 35 0.73 8.64 4.23
CA ILE A 35 0.47 7.96 2.96
C ILE A 35 -1.04 7.84 2.83
N ASN A 36 -1.61 8.53 1.85
CA ASN A 36 -3.05 8.55 1.64
C ASN A 36 -3.43 7.96 0.29
N THR A 37 -2.46 7.81 -0.61
CA THR A 37 -2.67 7.32 -1.97
C THR A 37 -1.54 6.39 -2.43
N ILE A 38 -1.89 5.42 -3.27
CA ILE A 38 -0.94 4.76 -4.17
C ILE A 38 -1.13 5.32 -5.58
N VAL A 39 -0.04 5.42 -6.35
CA VAL A 39 -0.09 5.85 -7.75
C VAL A 39 0.22 4.66 -8.66
N LEU A 40 -0.74 4.27 -9.51
CA LEU A 40 -0.61 3.18 -10.47
C LEU A 40 -0.97 3.67 -11.88
N LYS A 41 0.00 3.73 -12.81
CA LYS A 41 -0.23 4.15 -14.21
C LYS A 41 -1.07 5.44 -14.31
N ASP A 42 -0.64 6.47 -13.59
CA ASP A 42 -1.31 7.77 -13.46
C ASP A 42 -2.66 7.78 -12.71
N LEU A 43 -3.12 6.64 -12.18
CA LEU A 43 -4.27 6.55 -11.30
C LEU A 43 -3.87 6.76 -9.85
N MET A 44 -4.54 7.68 -9.17
CA MET A 44 -4.40 7.88 -7.72
C MET A 44 -5.48 7.08 -7.01
N ILE A 45 -5.07 6.06 -6.25
CA ILE A 45 -5.99 5.20 -5.52
C ILE A 45 -5.91 5.50 -4.03
N PRO A 46 -7.01 5.96 -3.40
CA PRO A 46 -7.01 6.31 -1.99
C PRO A 46 -6.84 5.06 -1.12
N ILE A 47 -6.04 5.20 -0.06
CA ILE A 47 -5.83 4.17 0.95
C ILE A 47 -6.76 4.46 2.12
N ASN A 48 -7.52 3.46 2.57
CA ASN A 48 -8.46 3.67 3.68
C ASN A 48 -7.73 3.68 5.03
N ILE A 49 -6.76 2.78 5.21
CA ILE A 49 -6.03 2.62 6.47
C ILE A 49 -4.57 2.27 6.16
N VAL A 50 -3.65 3.00 6.79
CA VAL A 50 -2.23 2.66 6.85
C VAL A 50 -1.92 2.17 8.25
N ASN A 51 -1.41 0.95 8.37
CA ASN A 51 -0.85 0.44 9.62
C ASN A 51 0.67 0.37 9.48
N GLU A 52 1.38 0.95 10.45
CA GLU A 52 2.84 0.90 10.52
C GLU A 52 3.30 -0.03 11.65
N THR A 53 4.38 -0.75 11.41
CA THR A 53 5.14 -1.46 12.43
C THR A 53 6.63 -1.38 12.14
N VAL A 54 7.45 -1.47 13.16
CA VAL A 54 8.91 -1.49 13.03
C VAL A 54 9.42 -2.87 13.41
N ILE A 55 10.16 -3.50 12.49
CA ILE A 55 10.78 -4.82 12.69
C ILE A 55 12.26 -4.65 12.32
N GLU A 56 13.17 -4.99 13.24
CA GLU A 56 14.63 -4.91 13.01
C GLU A 56 15.10 -3.54 12.48
N ASN A 57 14.59 -2.45 13.07
CA ASN A 57 14.84 -1.05 12.67
C ASN A 57 14.41 -0.69 11.23
N GLN A 58 13.54 -1.49 10.62
CA GLN A 58 12.92 -1.18 9.33
C GLN A 58 11.43 -0.95 9.52
N SER A 59 10.91 0.16 8.97
CA SER A 59 9.47 0.40 8.91
C SER A 59 8.82 -0.50 7.86
N TYR A 60 7.77 -1.19 8.28
CA TYR A 60 6.86 -1.97 7.44
C TYR A 60 5.48 -1.36 7.51
N LEU A 61 4.84 -1.21 6.35
CA LEU A 61 3.46 -0.75 6.28
C LEU A 61 2.54 -1.83 5.72
N ALA A 62 1.30 -1.78 6.17
CA ALA A 62 0.17 -2.45 5.55
C ALA A 62 -0.81 -1.39 5.06
N LEU A 63 -0.93 -1.28 3.74
CA LEU A 63 -1.92 -0.45 3.05
C LEU A 63 -3.19 -1.29 2.90
N THR A 64 -4.26 -0.85 3.55
CA THR A 64 -5.53 -1.59 3.58
C THR A 64 -6.59 -0.85 2.77
N PHE A 65 -7.19 -1.59 1.85
CA PHE A 65 -8.29 -1.15 1.00
C PHE A 65 -9.57 -1.89 1.42
N ASP A 66 -10.64 -1.14 1.69
CA ASP A 66 -11.97 -1.70 1.90
C ASP A 66 -12.61 -1.96 0.54
N MET A 67 -12.84 -3.24 0.21
CA MET A 67 -13.32 -3.61 -1.12
C MET A 67 -14.80 -3.22 -1.34
N ASN A 68 -15.51 -2.76 -0.31
CA ASN A 68 -16.88 -2.25 -0.48
C ASN A 68 -16.93 -0.82 -1.04
N TYR A 69 -15.82 -0.07 -0.99
CA TYR A 69 -15.78 1.35 -1.32
C TYR A 69 -14.79 1.68 -2.45
N ILE A 70 -14.18 0.67 -3.05
CA ILE A 70 -13.26 0.83 -4.16
C ILE A 70 -13.92 0.36 -5.45
N ASP A 71 -13.69 1.11 -6.52
CA ASP A 71 -14.14 0.74 -7.86
C ASP A 71 -13.50 -0.59 -8.31
N GLU A 72 -14.26 -1.42 -9.03
CA GLU A 72 -13.81 -2.76 -9.46
C GLU A 72 -12.57 -2.70 -10.36
N ASP A 73 -12.46 -1.69 -11.23
CA ASP A 73 -11.30 -1.55 -12.12
C ASP A 73 -10.03 -1.20 -11.31
N LEU A 74 -10.17 -0.32 -10.31
CA LEU A 74 -9.08 0.03 -9.40
C LEU A 74 -8.67 -1.17 -8.54
N LEU A 75 -9.64 -1.93 -8.02
CA LEU A 75 -9.39 -3.16 -7.27
C LEU A 75 -8.59 -4.16 -8.12
N PHE A 76 -8.98 -4.33 -9.38
CA PHE A 76 -8.31 -5.22 -10.31
C PHE A 76 -6.86 -4.79 -10.56
N GLU A 77 -6.58 -3.49 -10.68
CA GLU A 77 -5.21 -2.99 -10.80
C GLU A 77 -4.38 -3.24 -9.53
N ILE A 78 -4.93 -3.05 -8.33
CA ILE A 78 -4.22 -3.36 -7.07
C ILE A 78 -3.92 -4.86 -6.97
N MET A 79 -4.86 -5.72 -7.37
CA MET A 79 -4.68 -7.17 -7.32
C MET A 79 -3.59 -7.69 -8.29
N LYS A 80 -3.21 -6.91 -9.31
CA LYS A 80 -2.11 -7.26 -10.21
C LYS A 80 -0.73 -6.98 -9.62
N LEU A 81 -0.66 -6.24 -8.52
CA LEU A 81 0.59 -5.92 -7.85
C LEU A 81 1.32 -7.18 -7.40
N LYS A 82 2.64 -7.19 -7.56
CA LYS A 82 3.47 -8.36 -7.25
C LYS A 82 4.52 -8.03 -6.20
N GLN A 83 4.92 -9.05 -5.45
CA GLN A 83 6.10 -8.97 -4.59
C GLN A 83 7.32 -8.50 -5.38
N GLY A 84 8.11 -7.61 -4.79
CA GLY A 84 9.30 -7.01 -5.38
C GLY A 84 9.01 -5.82 -6.30
N GLN A 85 7.75 -5.53 -6.61
CA GLN A 85 7.38 -4.34 -7.35
C GLN A 85 7.55 -3.09 -6.49
N VAL A 86 8.02 -2.02 -7.10
CA VAL A 86 8.08 -0.69 -6.49
C VAL A 86 6.95 0.14 -7.07
N ILE A 87 6.16 0.77 -6.20
CA ILE A 87 5.10 1.71 -6.58
C ILE A 87 5.34 3.07 -5.94
N GLU A 88 4.78 4.11 -6.53
CA GLU A 88 4.79 5.45 -5.96
C GLU A 88 3.67 5.60 -4.91
N ILE A 89 3.98 6.33 -3.85
CA ILE A 89 3.06 6.65 -2.75
C ILE A 89 3.07 8.15 -2.48
N GLY A 90 1.92 8.68 -2.04
CA GLY A 90 1.72 10.09 -1.74
C GLY A 90 0.64 10.35 -0.70
#